data_AF-A0A0Q4KWW0-F1
#
_entry.id   AF-A0A0Q4KWW0-F1
#
_cell.length_a   1.000
_cell.length_b   1.000
_cell.length_c   1.000
_cell.angle_alpha   90.00
_cell.angle_beta   90.00
_cell.angle_gamma   90.00
#
_symmetry.space_group_name_H-M   'P 1'
#
loop_
_entity.id
_entity.type
_entity.pdbx_description
1 polymer ?
#
loop_
_entity_poly.entity_id
_entity_poly.type
_entity_poly.pdbx_seq_one_letter_code
_entity_poly.pdbx_strand_id
1 'polypeptide(L)'
;MMMSMRLILAVAIAASPASAFAQQEAGQPPQRIRSVTVQPGEKCPDSTAQEVVVCAAPEQEQYRIPKALRAEPKTDVKSISQSVRMERVMEDNRRVLPGSCSPIGMNGQSGCAQKAAEAWSAEKRAVANGQPVTPND
;
A
#
# COMPACT_ATOMS: atom_id res chain seq x y z
N MET A 1 -17.05 60.57 -6.49
CA MET A 1 -16.68 61.54 -5.44
C MET A 1 -15.66 60.85 -4.53
N MET A 2 -14.38 61.27 -4.63
CA MET A 2 -13.30 61.12 -3.61
C MET A 2 -12.84 59.68 -3.30
N MET A 3 -11.81 59.10 -3.93
CA MET A 3 -10.34 59.36 -3.88
C MET A 3 -9.78 59.61 -2.47
N SER A 4 -8.83 58.75 -2.06
CA SER A 4 -7.61 58.99 -1.25
C SER A 4 -7.47 57.96 -0.10
N MET A 5 -6.70 56.88 -0.31
CA MET A 5 -5.25 56.81 -0.10
C MET A 5 -4.83 56.85 1.38
N ARG A 6 -4.46 55.68 1.92
CA ARG A 6 -3.41 55.56 2.93
C ARG A 6 -2.53 54.36 2.62
N LEU A 7 -1.27 54.67 2.35
CA LEU A 7 -0.16 53.80 2.00
C LEU A 7 0.83 53.93 3.17
N ILE A 8 1.02 52.87 3.96
CA ILE A 8 2.11 52.73 4.95
C ILE A 8 2.43 51.23 5.00
N LEU A 9 3.43 50.75 4.26
CA LEU A 9 4.88 50.69 4.53
C LEU A 9 5.30 49.39 5.23
N ALA A 10 6.27 48.75 4.58
CA ALA A 10 6.84 47.42 4.77
C ALA A 10 7.47 47.15 6.16
N VAL A 11 7.49 45.87 6.54
CA VAL A 11 8.60 45.28 7.32
C VAL A 11 9.02 43.98 6.65
N ALA A 12 10.24 44.01 6.13
CA ALA A 12 10.99 42.86 5.67
C ALA A 12 11.48 42.04 6.87
N ILE A 13 11.23 40.73 6.87
CA ILE A 13 11.92 39.78 7.74
C ILE A 13 12.81 38.93 6.84
N ALA A 14 14.02 39.43 6.63
CA ALA A 14 15.15 38.62 6.21
C ALA A 14 15.86 38.12 7.47
N ALA A 15 15.85 36.81 7.71
CA ALA A 15 16.85 36.10 8.51
C ALA A 15 16.55 34.59 8.48
N SER A 16 17.14 33.91 7.50
CA SER A 16 17.25 32.46 7.47
C SER A 16 18.15 31.98 8.61
N PRO A 17 17.77 30.98 9.41
CA PRO A 17 18.73 30.03 9.93
C PRO A 17 18.94 28.98 8.83
N ALA A 18 20.01 29.14 8.05
CA ALA A 18 20.57 28.02 7.33
C ALA A 18 21.07 27.02 8.38
N SER A 19 20.24 26.03 8.71
CA SER A 19 20.69 24.85 9.44
C SER A 19 21.74 24.15 8.60
N ALA A 20 23.00 24.29 9.00
CA ALA A 20 24.09 23.49 8.50
C ALA A 20 23.84 22.03 8.94
N PHE A 21 23.16 21.26 8.09
CA PHE A 21 23.23 19.81 8.16
C PHE A 21 24.69 19.44 7.88
N ALA A 22 25.39 18.94 8.90
CA ALA A 22 26.64 18.24 8.71
C ALA A 22 26.35 17.05 7.78
N GLN A 23 26.65 17.25 6.51
CA GLN A 23 26.56 16.22 5.49
C GLN A 23 27.64 15.20 5.85
N GLN A 24 27.24 14.10 6.49
CA GLN A 24 28.09 12.94 6.66
C GLN A 24 28.67 12.64 5.28
N GLU A 25 30.00 12.61 5.18
CA GLU A 25 30.73 12.23 3.98
C GLU A 25 30.35 10.78 3.66
N ALA A 26 29.25 10.62 2.93
CA ALA A 26 28.98 9.42 2.17
C ALA A 26 30.19 9.30 1.25
N GLY A 27 31.00 8.25 1.46
CA GLY A 27 32.26 8.04 0.75
C GLY A 27 32.10 8.37 -0.73
N GLN A 28 33.06 9.14 -1.26
CA GLN A 28 33.01 9.75 -2.59
C GLN A 28 32.24 8.87 -3.58
N PRO A 29 31.22 9.41 -4.28
CA PRO A 29 30.52 8.65 -5.29
C PRO A 29 31.53 8.12 -6.30
N PRO A 30 31.40 6.86 -6.73
CA PRO A 30 32.38 6.21 -7.59
C PRO A 30 32.61 7.05 -8.85
N GLN A 31 33.88 7.27 -9.18
CA GLN A 31 34.29 8.16 -10.27
C GLN A 31 33.85 7.64 -11.65
N ARG A 32 33.51 6.34 -11.75
CA ARG A 32 33.05 5.73 -12.99
C ARG A 32 32.14 4.52 -12.75
N ILE A 33 31.03 4.45 -13.48
CA ILE A 33 30.14 3.28 -13.53
C ILE A 33 30.21 2.69 -14.93
N ARG A 34 30.43 1.37 -15.04
CA ARG A 34 30.33 0.63 -16.30
C ARG A 34 29.28 -0.46 -16.20
N SER A 35 28.33 -0.45 -17.13
CA SER A 35 27.44 -1.57 -17.38
C SER A 35 28.09 -2.53 -18.37
N VAL A 36 28.19 -3.80 -18.00
CA VAL A 36 28.69 -4.87 -18.88
C VAL A 36 27.61 -5.94 -18.98
N THR A 37 27.21 -6.28 -20.21
CA THR A 37 26.34 -7.44 -20.44
C THR A 37 27.22 -8.67 -20.54
N VAL A 38 27.08 -9.60 -19.60
CA VAL A 38 27.93 -10.79 -19.47
C VAL A 38 27.22 -12.01 -20.05
N GLN A 39 27.89 -12.81 -20.86
CA GLN A 39 27.30 -14.01 -21.47
C GLN A 39 27.00 -15.08 -20.38
N PRO A 40 25.98 -15.94 -20.53
CA PRO A 40 25.66 -16.95 -19.53
C PRO A 40 26.85 -17.86 -19.20
N GLY A 41 27.32 -17.81 -17.95
CA GLY A 41 28.44 -18.62 -17.46
C GLY A 41 29.80 -17.91 -17.38
N GLU A 42 29.91 -16.67 -17.87
CA GLU A 42 31.12 -15.86 -17.71
C GLU A 42 31.14 -15.13 -16.36
N LYS A 43 32.32 -15.00 -15.76
CA LYS A 43 32.50 -14.22 -14.53
C LYS A 43 32.56 -12.73 -14.86
N CYS A 44 31.93 -11.92 -14.03
CA CYS A 44 32.08 -10.47 -14.08
C CYS A 44 33.54 -10.06 -13.85
N PRO A 45 34.06 -9.08 -14.60
CA PRO A 45 35.35 -8.50 -14.29
C PRO A 45 35.27 -7.77 -12.94
N ASP A 46 36.35 -7.86 -12.17
CA ASP A 46 36.41 -7.27 -10.83
C ASP A 46 36.35 -5.73 -10.87
N SER A 47 35.59 -5.15 -9.95
CA SER A 47 35.54 -3.69 -9.74
C SER A 47 36.82 -3.19 -9.08
N THR A 48 37.34 -2.05 -9.50
CA THR A 48 38.47 -1.36 -8.83
C THR A 48 37.94 -0.32 -7.84
N ALA A 49 38.81 0.21 -6.96
CA ALA A 49 38.41 1.24 -6.00
C ALA A 49 37.91 2.56 -6.64
N GLN A 50 38.15 2.76 -7.94
CA GLN A 50 37.72 3.93 -8.70
C GLN A 50 36.54 3.66 -9.65
N GLU A 51 36.12 2.40 -9.81
CA GLU A 51 35.14 2.00 -10.82
C GLU A 51 34.20 0.90 -10.32
N VAL A 52 32.89 1.14 -10.39
CA VAL A 52 31.86 0.14 -10.12
C VAL A 52 31.46 -0.53 -11.44
N VAL A 53 31.62 -1.85 -11.50
CA VAL A 53 31.17 -2.68 -12.63
C VAL A 53 29.83 -3.30 -12.28
N VAL A 54 28.78 -2.91 -13.01
CA VAL A 54 27.44 -3.49 -12.88
C VAL A 54 27.22 -4.47 -14.01
N CYS A 55 27.12 -5.75 -13.69
CA CYS A 55 26.84 -6.77 -14.68
C CYS A 55 25.34 -7.04 -14.80
N ALA A 56 24.85 -7.11 -16.04
CA ALA A 56 23.55 -7.67 -16.35
C ALA A 56 23.75 -8.97 -17.14
N ALA A 57 23.07 -10.04 -16.75
CA ALA A 57 22.94 -11.21 -17.61
C ALA A 57 21.89 -10.92 -18.69
N PRO A 58 22.10 -11.29 -19.96
CA PRO A 58 21.11 -11.11 -21.01
C PRO A 58 19.87 -11.91 -20.67
N GLU A 59 18.71 -11.26 -20.68
CA GLU A 59 17.43 -11.93 -20.49
C GLU A 59 17.11 -12.78 -21.72
N GLN A 60 17.44 -14.08 -21.66
CA GLN A 60 17.09 -15.04 -22.72
C GLN A 60 15.58 -15.19 -22.90
N GLU A 61 14.79 -14.76 -21.92
CA GLU A 61 13.33 -14.90 -21.89
C GLU A 61 12.67 -13.61 -21.36
N GLN A 62 12.81 -12.51 -22.10
CA GLN A 62 12.31 -11.17 -21.74
C GLN A 62 10.83 -11.12 -21.30
N TYR A 63 10.00 -12.04 -21.82
CA TYR A 63 8.57 -12.10 -21.52
C TYR A 63 8.19 -13.17 -20.49
N ARG A 64 9.17 -13.86 -19.90
CA ARG A 64 8.94 -14.94 -18.92
C ARG A 64 9.60 -14.61 -17.59
N ILE A 65 8.94 -15.01 -16.51
CA ILE A 65 9.47 -14.90 -15.14
C ILE A 65 10.87 -15.54 -15.08
N PRO A 66 11.92 -14.84 -14.58
CA PRO A 66 13.27 -15.37 -14.47
C PRO A 66 13.32 -16.74 -13.76
N LYS A 67 14.21 -17.65 -14.18
CA LYS A 67 14.31 -19.02 -13.63
C LYS A 67 14.39 -19.06 -12.11
N ALA A 68 15.11 -18.13 -11.50
CA ALA A 68 15.24 -18.01 -10.04
C ALA A 68 13.92 -17.66 -9.33
N LEU A 69 12.98 -17.03 -10.02
CA LEU A 69 11.69 -16.57 -9.50
C LEU A 69 10.52 -17.51 -9.87
N ARG A 70 10.80 -18.64 -10.54
CA ARG A 70 9.77 -19.64 -10.88
C ARG A 70 9.41 -20.57 -9.74
N ALA A 71 10.23 -20.62 -8.69
CA ALA A 71 9.91 -21.41 -7.51
C ALA A 71 8.59 -20.91 -6.92
N GLU A 72 7.69 -21.84 -6.58
CA GLU A 72 6.43 -21.47 -5.94
C GLU A 72 6.72 -20.66 -4.68
N PRO A 73 6.04 -19.52 -4.48
CA PRO A 73 6.21 -18.74 -3.27
C PRO A 73 5.90 -19.65 -2.07
N LYS A 74 6.81 -19.71 -1.11
CA LYS A 74 6.59 -20.37 0.18
C LYS A 74 5.51 -19.57 0.92
N THR A 75 4.24 -19.92 0.69
CA THR A 75 3.10 -19.20 1.26
C THR A 75 2.80 -19.71 2.66
N ASP A 76 3.56 -19.22 3.65
CA ASP A 76 3.12 -19.27 5.06
C ASP A 76 2.06 -18.17 5.34
N VAL A 77 1.88 -17.24 4.41
CA VAL A 77 0.87 -16.17 4.50
C VAL A 77 -0.27 -16.49 3.53
N LYS A 78 -1.47 -16.77 4.07
CA LYS A 78 -2.70 -16.85 3.26
C LYS A 78 -2.85 -15.55 2.47
N SER A 79 -2.71 -15.61 1.15
CA SER A 79 -2.97 -14.48 0.28
C SER A 79 -4.47 -14.15 0.32
N ILE A 80 -4.88 -13.29 1.24
CA ILE A 80 -6.25 -12.78 1.28
C ILE A 80 -6.40 -11.79 0.12
N SER A 81 -7.45 -11.97 -0.70
CA SER A 81 -7.73 -11.07 -1.80
C SER A 81 -7.94 -9.63 -1.29
N GLN A 82 -7.58 -8.65 -2.10
CA GLN A 82 -7.82 -7.24 -1.77
C GLN A 82 -9.31 -6.98 -1.49
N SER A 83 -10.22 -7.66 -2.20
CA SER A 83 -11.66 -7.55 -1.95
C SER A 83 -12.06 -7.93 -0.53
N VAL A 84 -11.57 -9.05 0.01
CA VAL A 84 -11.87 -9.48 1.38
C VAL A 84 -11.27 -8.52 2.40
N ARG A 85 -10.09 -7.94 2.10
CA ARG A 85 -9.49 -6.90 2.95
C ARG A 85 -10.34 -5.63 2.96
N MET A 86 -10.82 -5.19 1.79
CA MET A 86 -11.66 -4.01 1.68
C MET A 86 -13.00 -4.19 2.40
N GLU A 87 -13.59 -5.39 2.37
CA GLU A 87 -14.82 -5.68 3.12
C GLU A 87 -14.65 -5.39 4.62
N ARG A 88 -13.54 -5.83 5.22
CA ARG A 88 -13.23 -5.57 6.64
C ARG A 88 -13.06 -4.09 6.93
N VAL A 89 -12.39 -3.36 6.04
CA VAL A 89 -12.21 -1.91 6.15
C VAL A 89 -13.56 -1.19 6.06
N MET A 90 -14.44 -1.60 5.15
CA MET A 90 -15.76 -0.99 5.01
C MET A 90 -16.63 -1.25 6.24
N GLU A 91 -16.60 -2.46 6.80
CA GLU A 91 -17.33 -2.79 8.03
C GLU A 91 -16.85 -1.92 9.21
N ASP A 92 -15.54 -1.76 9.37
CA ASP A 92 -14.98 -0.94 10.43
C ASP A 92 -15.34 0.55 10.28
N ASN A 93 -15.34 1.08 9.05
CA ASN A 93 -15.74 2.46 8.78
C ASN A 93 -17.23 2.71 9.00
N ARG A 94 -18.07 1.67 8.91
CA ARG A 94 -19.52 1.81 9.07
C ARG A 94 -19.99 1.77 10.52
N ARG A 95 -19.13 1.46 11.50
CA ARG A 95 -19.48 1.23 12.93
C ARG A 95 -20.38 2.26 13.61
N VAL A 96 -20.50 3.50 13.11
CA VAL A 96 -21.37 4.55 13.69
C VAL A 96 -22.38 5.07 12.67
N LEU A 97 -22.31 4.58 11.43
CA LEU A 97 -23.22 4.96 10.35
C LEU A 97 -24.53 4.14 10.43
N PRO A 98 -25.63 4.67 9.88
CA PRO A 98 -26.87 3.94 9.69
C PRO A 98 -26.65 2.60 8.96
N GLY A 99 -27.26 1.53 9.47
CA GLY A 99 -27.16 0.18 8.90
C GLY A 99 -25.96 -0.64 9.41
N SER A 100 -25.13 -0.13 10.31
CA SER A 100 -24.18 -0.96 11.05
C SER A 100 -24.83 -1.59 12.28
N CYS A 101 -24.50 -2.83 12.60
CA CYS A 101 -24.96 -3.50 13.84
C CYS A 101 -23.91 -3.33 14.95
N SER A 102 -23.56 -2.08 15.25
CA SER A 102 -22.57 -1.73 16.26
C SER A 102 -23.25 -1.32 17.57
N PRO A 103 -22.71 -1.69 18.76
CA PRO A 103 -23.23 -1.21 20.04
C PRO A 103 -22.88 0.26 20.31
N ILE A 104 -22.04 0.88 19.48
CA ILE A 104 -21.57 2.26 19.66
C ILE A 104 -22.41 3.21 18.79
N GLY A 105 -23.18 4.09 19.44
CA GLY A 105 -23.98 5.14 18.80
C GLY A 105 -25.45 4.80 18.57
N MET A 106 -26.27 5.80 18.26
CA MET A 106 -27.74 5.71 18.08
C MET A 106 -28.16 5.12 16.73
N ASN A 107 -27.24 4.54 15.95
CA ASN A 107 -27.53 3.98 14.64
C ASN A 107 -27.42 2.44 14.60
N GLY A 108 -27.00 1.81 15.71
CA GLY A 108 -26.78 0.37 15.81
C GLY A 108 -28.06 -0.46 15.74
N GLN A 109 -29.16 0.06 16.29
CA GLN A 109 -30.46 -0.60 16.36
C GLN A 109 -31.06 -0.85 14.99
N SER A 110 -30.87 0.06 14.03
CA SER A 110 -31.41 -0.10 12.67
C SER A 110 -30.62 -1.15 11.89
N GLY A 111 -29.28 -1.17 12.03
CA GLY A 111 -28.45 -2.19 11.38
C GLY A 111 -28.64 -3.59 11.96
N CYS A 112 -28.79 -3.73 13.28
CA CYS A 112 -29.07 -5.04 13.88
C CYS A 112 -30.47 -5.57 13.51
N ALA A 113 -31.47 -4.70 13.43
CA ALA A 113 -32.81 -5.09 12.96
C ALA A 113 -32.78 -5.57 11.50
N GLN A 114 -32.02 -4.89 10.63
CA GLN A 114 -31.82 -5.33 9.24
C GLN A 114 -31.12 -6.70 9.18
N LYS A 115 -30.02 -6.89 9.92
CA LYS A 115 -29.30 -8.17 9.97
C LYS A 115 -30.18 -9.33 10.44
N ALA A 116 -31.01 -9.10 11.45
CA ALA A 116 -31.97 -10.10 11.94
C ALA A 116 -33.02 -10.46 10.89
N ALA A 117 -33.55 -9.46 10.16
CA ALA A 117 -34.49 -9.70 9.07
C ALA A 117 -33.86 -10.48 7.90
N GLU A 118 -32.61 -10.15 7.56
CA GLU A 118 -31.84 -10.86 6.53
C GLU A 118 -31.58 -12.31 6.92
N ALA A 119 -31.13 -12.57 8.16
CA ALA A 119 -30.92 -13.91 8.69
C ALA A 119 -32.20 -14.75 8.62
N TRP A 120 -33.32 -14.21 9.11
CA TRP A 120 -34.63 -14.86 9.01
C TRP A 120 -35.03 -15.18 7.56
N SER A 121 -34.79 -14.26 6.63
CA SER A 121 -35.05 -14.49 5.20
C SER A 121 -34.15 -15.58 4.61
N ALA A 122 -32.91 -15.68 5.07
CA ALA A 122 -31.94 -16.67 4.63
C ALA A 122 -32.30 -18.06 5.17
N GLU A 123 -32.68 -18.15 6.44
CA GLU A 123 -33.18 -19.38 7.07
C GLU A 123 -34.40 -19.92 6.31
N LYS A 124 -35.38 -19.07 5.97
CA LYS A 124 -36.54 -19.50 5.17
C LYS A 124 -36.15 -20.06 3.81
N ARG A 125 -35.18 -19.42 3.13
CA ARG A 125 -34.66 -19.90 1.84
C ARG A 125 -33.92 -21.22 2.00
N ALA A 126 -33.11 -21.37 3.04
CA ALA A 126 -32.38 -22.60 3.36
C ALA A 126 -33.35 -23.76 3.61
N VAL A 127 -34.39 -23.55 4.42
CA VAL A 127 -35.46 -24.54 4.66
C VAL A 127 -36.18 -24.92 3.36
N ALA A 128 -36.55 -23.94 2.52
CA ALA A 128 -37.19 -24.20 1.24
C ALA A 128 -36.30 -25.01 0.28
N ASN A 129 -34.98 -24.85 0.38
CA ASN A 129 -33.99 -25.57 -0.41
C ASN A 129 -33.53 -26.90 0.24
N GLY A 130 -34.14 -27.30 1.37
CA GLY A 130 -33.79 -28.54 2.08
C GLY A 130 -32.43 -28.51 2.77
N GLN A 131 -31.85 -27.35 3.04
CA GLN A 131 -30.61 -27.23 3.80
C GLN A 131 -30.88 -27.30 5.31
N PRO A 132 -30.02 -27.97 6.10
CA PRO A 132 -30.15 -27.97 7.55
C PRO A 132 -29.85 -26.57 8.09
N VAL A 133 -30.80 -26.00 8.84
CA VAL A 133 -30.64 -24.73 9.54
C VAL A 133 -30.32 -25.03 11.00
N THR A 134 -29.09 -24.71 11.44
CA THR A 134 -28.68 -24.77 12.83
C THR A 134 -29.02 -23.43 13.51
N PRO A 135 -29.81 -23.42 14.59
CA PRO A 135 -30.02 -22.21 15.38
C PRO A 135 -28.70 -21.84 16.06
N ASN A 136 -28.15 -20.66 15.76
CA ASN A 136 -26.95 -20.01 16.35
C ASN A 136 -25.60 -20.11 15.61
N ASP A 137 -25.57 -20.41 14.31
CA ASP A 137 -24.46 -20.01 13.43
C ASP A 137 -24.78 -18.68 12.71
#